data_AF-A0A9X0DAH9-F1
#
_entry.id   AF-A0A9X0DAH9-F1
#
_cell.length_a   1.000
_cell.length_b   1.000
_cell.length_c   1.000
_cell.angle_alpha   90.00
_cell.angle_beta   90.00
_cell.angle_gamma   90.00
#
_symmetry.space_group_name_H-M   'P 1'
#
loop_
_entity.id
_entity.type
_entity.pdbx_description
1 polymer ?
#
loop_
_entity_poly.entity_id
_entity_poly.type
_entity_poly.pdbx_seq_one_letter_code
_entity_poly.pdbx_strand_id
1 'polypeptide(L)'
;MHRLKSSQREKVRQFISFTETNEKTAINCLSQNDWRLDVASDSYFQNPERYYIDMKPLIDKKKLSHLFDRYKDPSDDDKIMADGVGRFCDDLKLDPASLKVLIIAWKFKAATQCEFTRKEFTDGMIELGCDSIDKLRSKLPSIESDLRDTVKFKDLYQFTFNFAKNPGQKV
;
A
#
# COMPACT_ATOMS: atom_id res chain seq x y z
N MET A 1 -13.71 16.92 -14.11
CA MET A 1 -14.78 16.16 -13.41
C MET A 1 -16.08 16.94 -13.53
N HIS A 2 -17.08 16.38 -14.22
CA HIS A 2 -18.42 16.97 -14.28
C HIS A 2 -19.10 16.89 -12.90
N ARG A 3 -19.75 17.98 -12.46
CA ARG A 3 -20.56 18.00 -11.23
C ARG A 3 -21.78 17.08 -11.39
N LEU A 4 -22.01 16.21 -10.39
CA LEU A 4 -23.22 15.40 -10.31
C LEU A 4 -24.47 16.28 -10.16
N LYS A 5 -25.54 15.92 -10.89
CA LYS A 5 -26.89 16.50 -10.76
C LYS A 5 -27.48 16.17 -9.38
N SER A 6 -28.42 16.98 -8.89
CA SER A 6 -29.08 16.74 -7.59
C SER A 6 -29.68 15.34 -7.47
N SER A 7 -30.37 14.88 -8.53
CA SER A 7 -30.97 13.54 -8.60
C SER A 7 -29.93 12.40 -8.57
N GLN A 8 -28.72 12.64 -9.09
CA GLN A 8 -27.63 11.67 -9.05
C GLN A 8 -27.04 11.55 -7.63
N ARG A 9 -26.91 12.67 -6.92
CA ARG A 9 -26.42 12.67 -5.52
C ARG A 9 -27.35 11.92 -4.58
N GLU A 10 -28.66 12.05 -4.78
CA GLU A 10 -29.64 11.32 -3.98
C GLU A 10 -29.51 9.80 -4.18
N LYS A 11 -29.35 9.36 -5.43
CA LYS A 11 -29.11 7.94 -5.75
C LYS A 11 -27.81 7.42 -5.15
N VAL A 12 -26.74 8.22 -5.13
CA VAL A 12 -25.47 7.85 -4.48
C VAL A 12 -25.68 7.63 -2.99
N ARG A 13 -26.39 8.53 -2.30
CA ARG A 13 -26.68 8.39 -0.86
C ARG A 13 -27.47 7.13 -0.56
N GLN A 14 -28.52 6.87 -1.34
CA GLN A 14 -29.33 5.65 -1.20
C GLN A 14 -28.47 4.41 -1.46
N PHE A 15 -27.67 4.41 -2.52
CA PHE A 15 -26.78 3.30 -2.84
C PHE A 15 -25.81 2.97 -1.71
N ILE A 16 -25.18 3.99 -1.14
CA ILE A 16 -24.29 3.83 0.02
C ILE A 16 -25.06 3.28 1.23
N SER A 17 -26.30 3.71 1.47
CA SER A 17 -27.04 3.30 2.67
C SER A 17 -27.39 1.81 2.72
N PHE A 18 -27.51 1.13 1.57
CA PHE A 18 -27.80 -0.31 1.54
C PHE A 18 -26.63 -1.20 1.10
N THR A 19 -25.59 -0.65 0.45
CA THR A 19 -24.38 -1.41 0.08
C THR A 19 -23.22 -1.22 1.05
N GLU A 20 -23.28 -0.22 1.93
CA GLU A 20 -22.18 0.21 2.81
C GLU A 20 -20.88 0.54 2.06
N THR A 21 -20.95 0.82 0.75
CA THR A 21 -19.80 1.18 -0.07
C THR A 21 -19.40 2.64 0.05
N ASN A 22 -18.18 2.96 -0.42
CA ASN A 22 -17.75 4.35 -0.52
C ASN A 22 -18.40 5.09 -1.70
N GLU A 23 -18.41 6.43 -1.63
CA GLU A 23 -19.05 7.29 -2.63
C GLU A 23 -18.53 7.07 -4.06
N LYS A 24 -17.24 6.77 -4.24
CA LYS A 24 -16.66 6.52 -5.57
C LYS A 24 -17.13 5.19 -6.16
N THR A 25 -17.20 4.15 -5.35
CA THR A 25 -17.74 2.83 -5.74
C THR A 25 -19.20 2.96 -6.11
N ALA A 26 -19.99 3.68 -5.29
CA ALA A 26 -21.38 3.99 -5.59
C ALA A 26 -21.54 4.77 -6.91
N ILE A 27 -20.74 5.83 -7.13
CA ILE A 27 -20.76 6.61 -8.38
C ILE A 27 -20.36 5.74 -9.57
N ASN A 28 -19.31 4.93 -9.45
CA ASN A 28 -18.84 4.05 -10.52
C ASN A 28 -19.95 3.06 -10.93
N CYS A 29 -20.51 2.35 -9.95
CA CYS A 29 -21.58 1.38 -10.17
C CYS A 29 -22.82 2.04 -10.79
N LEU A 30 -23.29 3.16 -10.22
CA LEU A 30 -24.43 3.90 -10.75
C LEU A 30 -24.17 4.43 -12.16
N SER A 31 -22.97 4.96 -12.44
CA SER A 31 -22.63 5.50 -13.76
C SER A 31 -22.58 4.44 -14.87
N GLN A 32 -22.18 3.21 -14.54
CA GLN A 32 -22.14 2.08 -15.49
C GLN A 32 -23.52 1.45 -15.71
N ASN A 33 -24.50 1.77 -14.86
CA ASN A 33 -25.86 1.25 -14.90
C ASN A 33 -26.88 2.37 -15.13
N ASP A 34 -26.53 3.37 -15.95
CA ASP A 34 -27.41 4.48 -16.36
C ASP A 34 -28.09 5.24 -15.21
N TRP A 35 -27.45 5.26 -14.04
CA TRP A 35 -27.99 5.80 -12.80
C TRP A 35 -29.32 5.16 -12.38
N ARG A 36 -29.57 3.91 -12.76
CA ARG A 36 -30.71 3.11 -12.28
C ARG A 36 -30.33 2.42 -10.98
N LEU A 37 -30.94 2.87 -9.87
CA LEU A 37 -30.57 2.43 -8.53
C LEU A 37 -30.81 0.93 -8.35
N ASP A 38 -31.99 0.45 -8.74
CA ASP A 38 -32.41 -0.95 -8.77
C ASP A 38 -31.38 -1.84 -9.50
N VAL A 39 -31.04 -1.50 -10.74
CA VAL A 39 -30.13 -2.28 -11.58
C VAL A 39 -28.70 -2.24 -11.03
N ALA A 40 -28.25 -1.07 -10.58
CA ALA A 40 -26.92 -0.92 -10.00
C ALA A 40 -26.77 -1.77 -8.72
N SER A 41 -27.79 -1.79 -7.85
CA SER A 41 -27.78 -2.57 -6.63
C SER A 41 -27.66 -4.06 -6.93
N ASP A 42 -28.53 -4.58 -7.79
CA ASP A 42 -28.53 -5.99 -8.17
C ASP A 42 -27.20 -6.38 -8.80
N SER A 43 -26.67 -5.54 -9.70
CA SER A 43 -25.39 -5.79 -10.35
C SER A 43 -24.22 -5.77 -9.37
N TYR A 44 -24.26 -4.87 -8.38
CA TYR A 44 -23.26 -4.81 -7.31
C TYR A 44 -23.32 -6.05 -6.42
N PHE A 45 -24.49 -6.48 -5.95
CA PHE A 45 -24.61 -7.66 -5.11
C PHE A 45 -24.25 -8.96 -5.86
N GLN A 46 -24.46 -9.01 -7.17
CA GLN A 46 -24.04 -10.14 -8.00
C GLN A 46 -22.52 -10.16 -8.24
N ASN A 47 -21.88 -8.99 -8.40
CA ASN A 47 -20.45 -8.90 -8.72
C ASN A 47 -19.78 -7.70 -8.02
N PRO A 48 -19.59 -7.74 -6.68
CA PRO A 48 -19.05 -6.59 -5.93
C PRO A 48 -17.68 -6.15 -6.41
N GLU A 49 -16.82 -7.13 -6.74
CA GLU A 49 -15.44 -6.95 -7.21
C GLU A 49 -15.34 -6.13 -8.51
N ARG A 50 -16.36 -6.17 -9.37
CA ARG A 50 -16.38 -5.41 -10.63
C ARG A 50 -16.46 -3.90 -10.40
N TYR A 51 -17.12 -3.52 -9.31
CA TYR A 51 -17.46 -2.12 -9.02
C TYR A 51 -16.62 -1.54 -7.92
N TYR A 52 -16.04 -2.39 -7.06
CA TYR A 52 -15.15 -2.00 -5.99
C TYR A 52 -13.97 -1.22 -6.55
N ILE A 53 -14.03 0.10 -6.43
CA ILE A 53 -12.88 0.95 -6.65
C ILE A 53 -12.19 1.02 -5.31
N ASP A 54 -11.14 0.21 -5.18
CA ASP A 54 -10.19 0.38 -4.10
C ASP A 54 -9.70 1.81 -4.19
N MET A 55 -9.95 2.61 -3.15
CA MET A 55 -9.23 3.85 -2.99
C MET A 55 -7.79 3.42 -2.79
N LYS A 56 -7.01 3.30 -3.87
CA LYS A 56 -5.57 3.50 -3.76
C LYS A 56 -5.45 4.81 -3.00
N PRO A 57 -4.92 4.80 -1.76
CA PRO A 57 -4.83 6.02 -0.99
C PRO A 57 -4.13 7.04 -1.86
N LEU A 58 -4.62 8.27 -1.86
CA LEU A 58 -4.06 9.32 -2.68
C LEU A 58 -2.63 9.58 -2.16
N ILE A 59 -1.66 8.88 -2.73
CA ILE A 59 -0.26 8.99 -2.36
C ILE A 59 0.23 10.34 -2.85
N ASP A 60 0.61 11.19 -1.92
CA ASP A 60 1.31 12.41 -2.24
C ASP A 60 2.75 12.07 -2.64
N LYS A 61 2.98 11.98 -3.96
CA LYS A 61 4.31 11.66 -4.52
C LYS A 61 5.39 12.66 -4.10
N LYS A 62 5.04 13.93 -3.83
CA LYS A 62 6.02 14.92 -3.37
C LYS A 62 6.45 14.62 -1.94
N LYS A 63 5.49 14.31 -1.05
CA LYS A 63 5.81 13.88 0.32
C LYS A 63 6.65 12.62 0.33
N LEU A 64 6.31 11.65 -0.53
CA LEU A 64 7.08 10.41 -0.63
C LEU A 64 8.52 10.65 -1.13
N SER A 65 8.70 11.54 -2.11
CA SER A 65 10.05 11.93 -2.56
C SER A 65 10.85 12.58 -1.42
N HIS A 66 10.27 13.55 -0.72
CA HIS A 66 10.92 14.19 0.42
C HIS A 66 11.23 13.21 1.56
N LEU A 67 10.36 12.22 1.77
CA LEU A 67 10.59 11.18 2.76
C LEU A 67 11.78 10.30 2.37
N PHE A 68 11.91 9.91 1.11
CA PHE A 68 13.09 9.19 0.64
C PHE A 68 14.36 10.03 0.83
N ASP A 69 14.30 11.32 0.45
CA ASP A 69 15.46 12.23 0.55
C ASP A 69 15.92 12.46 2.00
N ARG A 70 15.07 12.20 3.00
CA ARG A 70 15.45 12.21 4.43
C ARG A 70 16.39 11.05 4.79
N TYR A 71 16.29 9.92 4.11
CA TYR A 71 17.04 8.70 4.44
C TYR A 71 18.13 8.36 3.45
N LYS A 72 18.10 8.92 2.23
CA LYS A 72 19.09 8.63 1.18
C LYS A 72 20.53 8.86 1.64
N ASP A 73 21.45 8.15 1.03
CA ASP A 73 22.88 8.32 1.25
C ASP A 73 23.35 9.67 0.68
N PRO A 74 24.21 10.44 1.39
CA PRO A 74 24.74 11.69 0.86
C PRO A 74 25.61 11.51 -0.40
N SER A 75 26.15 10.32 -0.62
CA SER A 75 27.04 9.97 -1.73
C SER A 75 26.33 9.21 -2.86
N ASP A 76 25.10 8.73 -2.64
CA ASP A 76 24.28 8.02 -3.63
C ASP A 76 22.82 8.48 -3.55
N ASP A 77 22.41 9.26 -4.54
CA ASP A 77 21.08 9.87 -4.61
C ASP A 77 19.94 8.87 -4.82
N ASP A 78 20.24 7.62 -5.18
CA ASP A 78 19.27 6.58 -5.51
C ASP A 78 19.23 5.44 -4.50
N LYS A 79 19.97 5.54 -3.38
CA LYS A 79 19.96 4.52 -2.32
C LYS A 79 19.81 5.11 -0.93
N ILE A 80 19.12 4.35 -0.09
CA ILE A 80 19.18 4.43 1.38
C ILE A 80 20.14 3.33 1.80
N MET A 81 21.29 3.68 2.37
CA MET A 81 22.28 2.72 2.88
C MET A 81 22.05 2.44 4.38
N ALA A 82 22.91 1.64 5.01
CA ALA A 82 22.75 1.16 6.38
C ALA A 82 22.40 2.26 7.41
N ASP A 83 23.09 3.40 7.36
CA ASP A 83 22.81 4.54 8.25
C ASP A 83 21.42 5.13 8.04
N GLY A 84 20.98 5.20 6.77
CA GLY A 84 19.64 5.63 6.40
C GLY A 84 18.56 4.65 6.84
N VAL A 85 18.81 3.34 6.69
CA VAL A 85 17.93 2.27 7.19
C VAL A 85 17.81 2.33 8.72
N GLY A 86 18.90 2.61 9.43
CA GLY A 86 18.89 2.82 10.89
C GLY A 86 17.96 3.96 11.30
N ARG A 87 18.13 5.15 10.70
CA ARG A 87 17.25 6.30 10.95
C ARG A 87 15.79 6.02 10.62
N PHE A 88 15.53 5.26 9.56
CA PHE A 88 14.19 4.85 9.17
C PHE A 88 13.54 3.93 10.21
N CYS A 89 14.30 2.97 10.77
CA CYS A 89 13.83 2.12 11.87
C CYS A 89 13.54 2.92 13.15
N ASP A 90 14.40 3.89 13.48
CA ASP A 90 14.21 4.77 14.65
C ASP A 90 12.94 5.62 14.56
N ASP A 91 12.64 6.16 13.38
CA ASP A 91 11.40 6.91 13.14
C ASP A 91 10.15 6.02 13.21
N LEU A 92 10.26 4.77 12.75
CA LEU A 92 9.22 3.76 12.88
C LEU A 92 9.07 3.20 14.30
N LYS A 93 10.03 3.49 15.19
CA LYS A 93 10.13 2.92 16.56
C LYS A 93 10.24 1.40 16.54
N LEU A 94 11.09 0.90 15.64
CA LEU A 94 11.37 -0.52 15.49
C LEU A 94 12.84 -0.81 15.83
N ASP A 95 13.06 -1.96 16.43
CA ASP A 95 14.39 -2.57 16.49
C ASP A 95 14.79 -3.01 15.07
N PRO A 96 15.96 -2.58 14.53
CA PRO A 96 16.48 -3.04 13.24
C PRO A 96 16.53 -4.56 13.08
N ALA A 97 16.67 -5.32 14.16
CA ALA A 97 16.69 -6.78 14.15
C ALA A 97 15.29 -7.43 14.23
N SER A 98 14.22 -6.63 14.33
CA SER A 98 12.86 -7.17 14.49
C SER A 98 12.29 -7.76 13.20
N LEU A 99 11.42 -8.76 13.34
CA LEU A 99 10.66 -9.34 12.23
C LEU A 99 9.88 -8.28 11.42
N LYS A 100 9.43 -7.21 12.07
CA LYS A 100 8.73 -6.09 11.40
C LYS A 100 9.58 -5.42 10.32
N VAL A 101 10.87 -5.26 10.56
CA VAL A 101 11.80 -4.68 9.58
C VAL A 101 11.96 -5.61 8.38
N LEU A 102 12.07 -6.93 8.63
CA LEU A 102 12.08 -7.93 7.56
C LEU A 102 10.78 -7.94 6.75
N ILE A 103 9.63 -7.79 7.40
CA ILE A 103 8.32 -7.68 6.74
C ILE A 103 8.27 -6.44 5.84
N ILE A 104 8.81 -5.30 6.28
CA ILE A 104 8.88 -4.09 5.46
C ILE A 104 9.76 -4.34 4.24
N ALA A 105 10.95 -4.91 4.42
CA ALA A 105 11.86 -5.24 3.31
C ALA A 105 11.20 -6.18 2.29
N TRP A 106 10.45 -7.19 2.75
CA TRP A 106 9.66 -8.08 1.89
C TRP A 106 8.59 -7.33 1.11
N LYS A 107 7.82 -6.46 1.77
CA LYS A 107 6.79 -5.65 1.09
C LYS A 107 7.39 -4.66 0.10
N PHE A 108 8.60 -4.19 0.35
CA PHE A 108 9.34 -3.31 -0.57
C PHE A 108 10.05 -4.10 -1.68
N LYS A 109 10.02 -5.44 -1.61
CA LYS A 109 10.70 -6.36 -2.53
C LYS A 109 12.20 -6.03 -2.63
N ALA A 110 12.78 -5.69 -1.48
CA ALA A 110 14.17 -5.28 -1.40
C ALA A 110 15.11 -6.41 -1.82
N ALA A 111 16.05 -6.09 -2.71
CA ALA A 111 16.95 -7.09 -3.27
C ALA A 111 18.07 -7.51 -2.31
N THR A 112 18.51 -6.62 -1.41
CA THR A 112 19.67 -6.86 -0.54
C THR A 112 19.47 -6.19 0.81
N GLN A 113 19.92 -6.86 1.88
CA GLN A 113 19.90 -6.31 3.22
C GLN A 113 20.74 -5.03 3.36
N CYS A 114 20.40 -4.22 4.38
CA CYS A 114 21.09 -2.98 4.73
C CYS A 114 21.01 -1.86 3.67
N GLU A 115 20.26 -2.05 2.58
CA GLU A 115 19.98 -0.98 1.63
C GLU A 115 18.54 -1.04 1.10
N PHE A 116 18.04 0.12 0.65
CA PHE A 116 16.87 0.22 -0.22
C PHE A 116 17.19 1.15 -1.38
N THR A 117 16.91 0.74 -2.60
CA THR A 117 16.89 1.64 -3.74
C THR A 117 15.68 2.59 -3.67
N ARG A 118 15.78 3.74 -4.35
CA ARG A 118 14.67 4.69 -4.53
C ARG A 118 13.42 4.01 -5.07
N LYS A 119 13.61 3.09 -6.01
CA LYS A 119 12.51 2.32 -6.61
C LYS A 119 11.83 1.43 -5.57
N GLU A 120 12.57 0.59 -4.85
CA GLU A 120 12.02 -0.33 -3.84
C GLU A 120 11.26 0.44 -2.74
N PHE A 121 11.86 1.51 -2.22
CA PHE A 121 11.23 2.34 -1.21
C PHE A 121 9.94 2.99 -1.72
N THR A 122 9.98 3.61 -2.90
CA THR A 122 8.85 4.36 -3.45
C THR A 122 7.71 3.42 -3.84
N ASP A 123 8.02 2.32 -4.54
CA ASP A 123 7.02 1.35 -4.98
C ASP A 123 6.40 0.63 -3.79
N GLY A 124 7.21 0.22 -2.80
CA GLY A 124 6.74 -0.42 -1.58
C GLY A 124 5.81 0.48 -0.77
N MET A 125 6.17 1.76 -0.60
CA MET A 125 5.31 2.75 0.06
C MET A 125 3.98 2.96 -0.70
N ILE A 126 4.03 3.03 -2.03
CA ILE A 126 2.81 3.14 -2.87
C ILE A 126 1.93 1.89 -2.73
N GLU A 127 2.52 0.70 -2.78
CA GLU A 127 1.81 -0.59 -2.69
C GLU A 127 1.15 -0.76 -1.32
N LEU A 128 1.82 -0.34 -0.25
CA LEU A 128 1.27 -0.31 1.11
C LEU A 128 0.30 0.85 1.36
N GLY A 129 0.19 1.78 0.42
CA GLY A 129 -0.71 2.89 0.53
C GLY A 129 -0.24 3.99 1.51
N CYS A 130 1.08 4.14 1.67
CA CYS A 130 1.72 5.00 2.65
C CYS A 130 2.53 6.12 1.96
N ASP A 131 2.45 7.34 2.49
CA ASP A 131 3.24 8.50 2.07
C ASP A 131 3.96 9.17 3.25
N SER A 132 3.97 8.51 4.41
CA SER A 132 4.50 9.00 5.68
C SER A 132 4.81 7.83 6.62
N ILE A 133 5.71 8.06 7.57
CA ILE A 133 6.08 7.10 8.62
C ILE A 133 4.88 6.68 9.47
N ASP A 134 4.01 7.63 9.82
CA ASP A 134 2.85 7.34 10.66
C ASP A 134 1.85 6.39 9.97
N LYS A 135 1.64 6.57 8.66
CA LYS A 135 0.80 5.64 7.88
C LYS A 135 1.42 4.26 7.80
N LEU A 136 2.73 4.18 7.50
CA LEU A 136 3.43 2.89 7.45
C LEU A 136 3.37 2.18 8.81
N ARG A 137 3.67 2.88 9.90
CA ARG A 137 3.61 2.34 11.27
C ARG A 137 2.21 1.82 11.61
N SER A 138 1.17 2.56 11.22
CA SER A 138 -0.24 2.15 11.44
C SER A 138 -0.64 0.95 10.59
N LYS A 139 0.02 0.72 9.45
CA LYS A 139 -0.26 -0.40 8.55
C LYS A 139 0.38 -1.71 9.01
N LEU A 140 1.51 -1.65 9.73
CA LEU A 140 2.28 -2.84 10.14
C LEU A 140 1.46 -3.93 10.84
N PRO A 141 0.59 -3.64 11.83
CA PRO A 141 -0.19 -4.69 12.51
C PRO A 141 -1.10 -5.48 11.56
N SER A 142 -1.63 -4.82 10.52
CA SER A 142 -2.43 -5.48 9.49
C SER A 142 -1.58 -6.39 8.61
N ILE A 143 -0.37 -5.94 8.24
CA ILE A 143 0.57 -6.75 7.43
C ILE A 143 1.07 -7.96 8.23
N GLU A 144 1.31 -7.81 9.53
CA GLU A 144 1.66 -8.92 10.41
C GLU A 144 0.53 -9.94 10.52
N SER A 145 -0.72 -9.47 10.64
CA SER A 145 -1.89 -10.35 10.71
C SER A 145 -2.09 -11.16 9.43
N ASP A 146 -1.76 -10.56 8.28
CA ASP A 146 -1.76 -11.23 6.97
C ASP A 146 -0.81 -12.44 6.92
N LEU A 147 0.24 -12.49 7.73
CA LEU A 147 1.19 -13.62 7.76
C LEU A 147 0.63 -14.86 8.47
N ARG A 148 -0.59 -14.79 9.00
CA ARG A 148 -1.33 -16.01 9.42
C ARG A 148 -1.73 -16.85 8.21
N ASP A 149 -1.80 -16.24 7.03
CA ASP A 149 -1.95 -16.96 5.77
C ASP A 149 -0.64 -17.71 5.44
N THR A 150 -0.77 -19.03 5.26
CA THR A 150 0.39 -19.91 5.05
C THR A 150 1.10 -19.65 3.72
N VAL A 151 0.39 -19.16 2.71
CA VAL A 151 0.98 -18.81 1.40
C VAL A 151 1.81 -17.54 1.54
N LYS A 152 1.27 -16.50 2.20
CA LYS A 152 2.01 -15.26 2.46
C LYS A 152 3.23 -15.49 3.35
N PHE A 153 3.10 -16.34 4.38
CA PHE A 153 4.24 -16.69 5.22
C PHE A 153 5.32 -17.45 4.44
N LYS A 154 4.94 -18.41 3.60
CA LYS A 154 5.89 -19.14 2.75
C LYS A 154 6.62 -18.21 1.78
N ASP A 155 5.93 -17.23 1.22
CA ASP A 155 6.52 -16.21 0.34
C ASP A 155 7.55 -15.35 1.09
N LEU A 156 7.21 -14.85 2.29
CA LEU A 156 8.16 -14.14 3.16
C LEU A 156 9.39 -15.01 3.51
N TYR A 157 9.17 -16.27 3.84
CA TYR A 157 10.26 -17.21 4.16
C TYR A 157 11.21 -17.39 2.97
N GLN A 158 10.68 -17.57 1.77
CA GLN A 158 11.49 -17.69 0.54
C GLN A 158 12.22 -16.40 0.18
N PHE A 159 11.57 -15.25 0.37
CA PHE A 159 12.18 -13.93 0.18
C PHE A 159 13.41 -13.76 1.08
N THR A 160 13.30 -14.15 2.35
CA THR A 160 14.33 -13.91 3.38
C THR A 160 15.69 -14.52 2.99
N PHE A 161 15.69 -15.68 2.33
CA PHE A 161 16.93 -16.32 1.88
C PHE A 161 17.70 -15.45 0.88
N ASN A 162 17.02 -14.92 -0.13
CA ASN A 162 17.65 -14.07 -1.15
C ASN A 162 18.06 -12.72 -0.58
N PHE A 163 17.22 -12.16 0.30
CA PHE A 163 17.46 -10.86 0.95
C PHE A 163 18.71 -10.88 1.85
N ALA A 164 18.91 -11.97 2.59
CA ALA A 164 20.06 -12.13 3.49
C ALA A 164 21.35 -12.58 2.77
N LYS A 165 21.27 -13.02 1.51
CA LYS A 165 22.44 -13.47 0.77
C LYS A 165 23.24 -12.28 0.24
N ASN A 166 24.55 -12.27 0.47
CA ASN A 166 25.42 -11.24 -0.12
C ASN A 166 25.44 -11.37 -1.66
N PRO A 167 25.41 -10.23 -2.39
CA PRO A 167 25.61 -10.23 -3.83
C PRO A 167 26.92 -10.94 -4.20
N GLY A 168 26.84 -12.04 -4.95
CA GLY A 168 28.00 -12.82 -5.39
C GLY A 168 28.30 -14.10 -4.58
N GLN A 169 27.67 -14.34 -3.43
CA GLN A 169 27.76 -15.64 -2.76
C GLN A 169 26.73 -16.64 -3.33
N LYS A 170 27.09 -17.92 -3.42
CA LYS A 170 26.21 -19.00 -3.93
C LYS A 170 25.46 -19.75 -2.83
N VAL A 171 25.85 -19.58 -1.56
CA VAL A 171 25.27 -20.23 -0.39
C VAL A 171 25.20 -19.23 0.74
#